data_AF-A0A0Q0GGH4-F1
#
_entry.id   AF-A0A0Q0GGH4-F1
#
_cell.length_a   1.000
_cell.length_b   1.000
_cell.length_c   1.000
_cell.angle_alpha   90.00
_cell.angle_beta   90.00
_cell.angle_gamma   90.00
#
_symmetry.space_group_name_H-M   'P 1'
#
loop_
_entity.id
_entity.type
_entity.pdbx_description
1 polymer ?
#
loop_
_entity_poly.entity_id
_entity_poly.type
_entity_poly.pdbx_seq_one_letter_code
_entity_poly.pdbx_strand_id
1 'polypeptide(L)'
;MVAAIQAPLLQYTLFYSSDDNALSLNDLSDTAIQPNGVNKVQTQTYNQAILAVAEAAQIALAESAAKQKAKRTSAQESHFLCAWLVEMFKVKRFPKIVANDISGWITLARSKGAGAMLPQLFDAIATQYRQVEKPAISQHQAVQELLAELETDDWFVIADSAFSNEPKTKLKLAGNGQSSLVVCEDQLAQHFEGDKLTKALPIYVRGDEKHFAQKALDKGLLVSPGNKKTSMIKHHKTYLIAPNNQLGELCLLVSI
;
A
#
# COMPACT_ATOMS: atom_id res chain seq x y z
N MET A 1 10.15 27.21 -42.45
CA MET A 1 10.30 28.05 -41.25
C MET A 1 9.77 27.29 -40.07
N VAL A 2 10.66 26.90 -39.16
CA VAL A 2 10.40 26.04 -38.00
C VAL A 2 10.09 26.95 -36.81
N ALA A 3 8.91 26.82 -36.22
CA ALA A 3 8.60 27.42 -34.93
C ALA A 3 8.63 26.31 -33.87
N ALA A 4 9.70 26.31 -33.06
CA ALA A 4 9.83 25.44 -31.90
C ALA A 4 8.93 25.97 -30.77
N ILE A 5 8.02 25.12 -30.28
CA ILE A 5 7.25 25.40 -29.06
C ILE A 5 7.91 24.63 -27.93
N GLN A 6 8.63 25.38 -27.09
CA GLN A 6 9.30 24.93 -25.89
C GLN A 6 8.26 24.77 -24.76
N ALA A 7 8.13 23.56 -24.21
CA ALA A 7 7.27 23.30 -23.06
C ALA A 7 7.96 23.73 -21.75
N PRO A 8 7.24 24.28 -20.75
CA PRO A 8 7.85 24.78 -19.53
C PRO A 8 8.18 23.65 -18.55
N LEU A 9 9.39 23.69 -17.99
CA LEU A 9 9.80 22.92 -16.81
C LEU A 9 9.10 23.51 -15.58
N LEU A 10 8.30 22.72 -14.89
CA LEU A 10 7.80 23.07 -13.55
C LEU A 10 8.98 22.99 -12.57
N GLN A 11 9.59 24.14 -12.29
CA GLN A 11 10.45 24.32 -11.13
C GLN A 11 9.55 24.46 -9.89
N TYR A 12 9.72 23.57 -8.91
CA TYR A 12 9.19 23.75 -7.57
C TYR A 12 9.98 24.88 -6.89
N THR A 13 9.37 26.06 -6.74
CA THR A 13 9.90 27.15 -5.91
C THR A 13 9.47 26.93 -4.47
N LEU A 14 10.44 26.68 -3.57
CA LEU A 14 10.23 26.76 -2.13
C LEU A 14 10.07 28.24 -1.75
N PHE A 15 8.90 28.60 -1.20
CA PHE A 15 8.70 29.90 -0.57
C PHE A 15 9.52 29.96 0.72
N TYR A 16 10.52 30.83 0.78
CA TYR A 16 11.12 31.29 2.03
C TYR A 16 10.66 32.73 2.26
N SER A 17 9.84 32.91 3.28
CA SER A 17 9.43 34.22 3.79
C SER A 17 10.45 34.66 4.83
N SER A 18 11.13 35.77 4.59
CA SER A 18 11.94 36.46 5.60
C SER A 18 11.60 37.94 5.54
N ASP A 19 10.79 38.39 6.49
CA ASP A 19 10.81 39.78 6.95
C ASP A 19 11.10 39.77 8.46
N ASP A 20 11.87 40.77 8.85
CA ASP A 20 12.63 40.96 10.08
C ASP A 20 11.82 40.93 11.38
N ASN A 21 12.44 40.43 12.46
CA ASN A 21 12.61 41.27 13.65
C ASN A 21 13.78 40.80 14.53
N ALA A 22 14.60 41.78 14.94
CA ALA A 22 15.84 41.63 15.69
C ALA A 22 15.59 41.52 17.19
N LEU A 23 16.37 40.67 17.91
CA LEU A 23 16.70 40.88 19.32
C LEU A 23 18.09 40.28 19.69
N SER A 24 18.99 41.20 20.03
CA SER A 24 20.08 41.20 21.02
C SER A 24 21.21 40.15 21.00
N LEU A 25 22.41 40.70 20.77
CA LEU A 25 23.71 40.18 21.21
C LEU A 25 23.82 40.13 22.74
N ASN A 26 24.38 39.04 23.24
CA ASN A 26 25.15 38.83 24.49
C ASN A 26 24.63 37.61 25.25
N ASP A 27 25.29 36.46 25.06
CA ASP A 27 25.88 35.76 26.19
C ASP A 27 26.92 34.74 25.72
N LEU A 28 28.12 34.90 26.30
CA LEU A 28 29.28 34.04 26.17
C LEU A 28 29.06 32.75 26.96
N SER A 29 29.42 31.61 26.38
CA SER A 29 30.41 30.64 26.90
C SER A 29 30.09 29.18 26.51
N ASP A 30 31.17 28.50 26.10
CA ASP A 30 31.39 27.05 26.09
C ASP A 30 30.35 26.13 25.45
N THR A 31 30.63 25.65 24.23
CA THR A 31 31.17 24.28 24.01
C THR A 31 31.23 23.91 22.52
N ALA A 32 32.36 23.32 22.14
CA ALA A 32 32.58 22.31 21.10
C ALA A 32 31.78 22.37 19.77
N ILE A 33 32.51 22.65 18.70
CA ILE A 33 32.19 22.31 17.31
C ILE A 33 31.85 20.81 17.21
N GLN A 34 30.63 20.48 16.77
CA GLN A 34 30.27 19.20 16.16
C GLN A 34 29.85 19.48 14.71
N PRO A 35 30.60 19.04 13.69
CA PRO A 35 30.21 19.19 12.30
C PRO A 35 29.26 18.06 11.88
N ASN A 36 28.43 18.37 10.88
CA ASN A 36 27.53 17.47 10.14
C ASN A 36 26.15 17.24 10.72
N GLY A 37 25.27 18.20 10.43
CA GLY A 37 23.84 17.93 10.27
C GLY A 37 23.64 16.86 9.20
N VAL A 38 23.41 15.63 9.64
CA VAL A 38 22.86 14.58 8.78
C VAL A 38 21.51 15.07 8.32
N ASN A 39 21.41 15.50 7.06
CA ASN A 39 20.14 15.62 6.36
C ASN A 39 19.47 14.26 6.49
N LYS A 40 18.49 14.16 7.40
CA LYS A 40 17.72 12.94 7.60
C LYS A 40 16.85 12.80 6.35
N VAL A 41 17.39 12.15 5.32
CA VAL A 41 16.65 11.79 4.11
C VAL A 41 15.39 11.08 4.60
N GLN A 42 14.25 11.73 4.44
CA GLN A 42 12.98 11.17 4.86
C GLN A 42 12.69 10.00 3.92
N THR A 43 13.00 8.78 4.37
CA THR A 43 12.81 7.58 3.58
C THR A 43 11.31 7.41 3.32
N GLN A 44 10.91 7.49 2.05
CA GLN A 44 9.53 7.27 1.61
C GLN A 44 9.03 5.90 2.10
N THR A 45 7.80 5.85 2.63
CA THR A 45 7.20 4.57 3.04
C THR A 45 6.82 3.72 1.82
N TYR A 46 6.58 2.42 2.01
CA TYR A 46 6.14 1.54 0.92
C TYR A 46 4.87 2.10 0.24
N ASN A 47 3.86 2.47 1.02
CA ASN A 47 2.60 3.02 0.54
C ASN A 47 2.80 4.26 -0.35
N GLN A 48 3.62 5.20 0.12
CA GLN A 48 3.93 6.40 -0.66
C GLN A 48 4.66 6.05 -1.96
N ALA A 49 5.60 5.09 -1.92
CA ALA A 49 6.37 4.67 -3.08
C ALA A 49 5.50 3.96 -4.12
N ILE A 50 4.64 3.02 -3.69
CA ILE A 50 3.80 2.23 -4.60
C ILE A 50 2.69 3.09 -5.23
N LEU A 51 2.13 4.03 -4.46
CA LEU A 51 1.20 5.04 -4.97
C LEU A 51 1.87 5.93 -6.02
N ALA A 52 3.09 6.43 -5.74
CA ALA A 52 3.84 7.24 -6.69
C ALA A 52 4.17 6.51 -8.00
N VAL A 53 4.40 5.19 -7.96
CA VAL A 53 4.58 4.38 -9.18
C VAL A 53 3.28 4.36 -9.99
N ALA A 54 2.15 4.06 -9.34
CA ALA A 54 0.85 3.96 -10.01
C ALA A 54 0.43 5.29 -10.65
N GLU A 55 0.55 6.41 -9.92
CA GLU A 55 0.20 7.73 -10.43
C GLU A 55 1.11 8.16 -11.58
N ALA A 56 2.41 7.93 -11.46
CA ALA A 56 3.35 8.25 -12.55
C ALA A 56 3.07 7.41 -13.81
N ALA A 57 2.66 6.15 -13.65
CA ALA A 57 2.27 5.29 -14.76
C ALA A 57 0.98 5.79 -15.44
N GLN A 58 -0.02 6.20 -14.66
CA GLN A 58 -1.26 6.79 -15.17
C GLN A 58 -1.00 8.10 -15.94
N ILE A 59 -0.18 8.99 -15.38
CA ILE A 59 0.22 10.25 -16.04
C ILE A 59 0.95 9.95 -17.35
N ALA A 60 1.95 9.06 -17.32
CA ALA A 60 2.70 8.70 -18.51
C ALA A 60 1.80 8.09 -19.60
N LEU A 61 0.82 7.27 -19.22
CA LEU A 61 -0.16 6.70 -20.16
C LEU A 61 -1.03 7.80 -20.78
N ALA A 62 -1.54 8.73 -19.96
CA ALA A 62 -2.38 9.84 -20.43
C ALA A 62 -1.62 10.79 -21.36
N GLU A 63 -0.40 11.22 -20.99
CA GLU A 63 0.45 12.07 -21.84
C GLU A 63 0.78 11.39 -23.17
N SER A 64 1.01 10.08 -23.12
CA SER A 64 1.35 9.28 -24.28
C SER A 64 0.12 9.05 -25.18
N ALA A 65 -1.08 8.96 -24.60
CA ALA A 65 -2.34 8.91 -25.35
C ALA A 65 -2.67 10.25 -26.02
N ALA A 66 -2.42 11.39 -25.35
CA ALA A 66 -2.65 12.73 -25.90
C ALA A 66 -1.80 13.02 -27.15
N LYS A 67 -0.64 12.37 -27.28
CA LYS A 67 0.24 12.48 -28.46
C LYS A 67 -0.22 11.62 -29.64
N GLN A 68 -1.18 10.73 -29.46
CA GLN A 68 -1.66 9.81 -30.49
C GLN A 68 -2.93 10.36 -31.14
N LYS A 69 -3.02 10.25 -32.48
CA LYS A 69 -4.22 10.67 -33.23
C LYS A 69 -5.44 9.75 -33.01
N ALA A 70 -5.19 8.51 -32.59
CA ALA A 70 -6.23 7.50 -32.37
C ALA A 70 -6.18 6.97 -30.93
N LYS A 71 -7.34 6.58 -30.40
CA LYS A 71 -7.46 5.94 -29.09
C LYS A 71 -6.67 4.63 -29.08
N ARG A 72 -5.91 4.39 -28.01
CA ARG A 72 -5.18 3.14 -27.84
C ARG A 72 -6.12 1.97 -27.57
N THR A 73 -5.77 0.80 -28.08
CA THR A 73 -6.35 -0.46 -27.63
C THR A 73 -5.72 -0.87 -26.30
N SER A 74 -6.40 -1.68 -25.50
CA SER A 74 -5.87 -2.17 -24.22
C SER A 74 -4.53 -2.89 -24.36
N ALA A 75 -4.29 -3.55 -25.50
CA ALA A 75 -3.00 -4.16 -25.80
C ALA A 75 -1.88 -3.12 -25.98
N GLN A 76 -2.17 -2.01 -26.67
CA GLN A 76 -1.21 -0.91 -26.87
C GLN A 76 -0.90 -0.19 -25.55
N GLU A 77 -1.89 0.00 -24.68
CA GLU A 77 -1.70 0.59 -23.35
C GLU A 77 -0.80 -0.29 -22.48
N SER A 78 -1.09 -1.58 -22.38
CA SER A 78 -0.26 -2.53 -21.62
C SER A 78 1.16 -2.64 -22.17
N HIS A 79 1.33 -2.63 -23.50
CA HIS A 79 2.66 -2.63 -24.12
C HIS A 79 3.43 -1.36 -23.81
N PHE A 80 2.79 -0.19 -23.92
CA PHE A 80 3.41 1.09 -23.56
C PHE A 80 3.85 1.10 -22.10
N LEU A 81 2.98 0.68 -21.18
CA LEU A 81 3.28 0.64 -19.75
C LEU A 81 4.41 -0.35 -19.42
N CYS A 82 4.47 -1.50 -20.09
CA CYS A 82 5.59 -2.42 -19.94
C CYS A 82 6.92 -1.77 -20.34
N ALA A 83 6.98 -1.09 -21.48
CA ALA A 83 8.18 -0.40 -21.94
C ALA A 83 8.57 0.75 -20.98
N TRP A 84 7.57 1.50 -20.50
CA TRP A 84 7.77 2.56 -19.53
C TRP A 84 8.34 2.04 -18.21
N LEU A 85 7.78 0.95 -17.65
CA LEU A 85 8.29 0.33 -16.42
C LEU A 85 9.74 -0.12 -16.56
N VAL A 86 10.10 -0.72 -17.70
CA VAL A 86 11.49 -1.14 -17.97
C VAL A 86 12.44 0.04 -17.93
N GLU A 87 12.06 1.17 -18.54
CA GLU A 87 12.89 2.38 -18.51
C GLU A 87 12.99 2.95 -17.09
N MET A 88 11.86 3.08 -16.37
CA MET A 88 11.85 3.59 -15.00
C MET A 88 12.67 2.72 -14.03
N PHE A 89 12.65 1.40 -14.25
CA PHE A 89 13.44 0.43 -13.49
C PHE A 89 14.94 0.58 -13.79
N LYS A 90 15.31 0.74 -15.06
CA LYS A 90 16.72 0.94 -15.49
C LYS A 90 17.32 2.22 -14.89
N VAL A 91 16.57 3.32 -14.91
CA VAL A 91 17.02 4.61 -14.35
C VAL A 91 16.84 4.71 -12.83
N LYS A 92 16.34 3.63 -12.18
CA LYS A 92 16.09 3.58 -10.72
C LYS A 92 15.24 4.76 -10.23
N ARG A 93 14.18 5.11 -10.98
CA ARG A 93 13.32 6.26 -10.67
C ARG A 93 12.65 6.15 -9.30
N PHE A 94 12.29 4.94 -8.90
CA PHE A 94 11.54 4.68 -7.66
C PHE A 94 12.42 4.01 -6.59
N PRO A 95 12.09 4.18 -5.30
CA PRO A 95 12.87 3.57 -4.22
C PRO A 95 12.93 2.05 -4.33
N LYS A 96 14.01 1.47 -3.80
CA LYS A 96 14.25 0.02 -3.84
C LYS A 96 13.13 -0.81 -3.18
N ILE A 97 12.38 -0.23 -2.25
CA ILE A 97 11.32 -0.91 -1.49
C ILE A 97 10.19 -1.45 -2.39
N VAL A 98 9.95 -0.85 -3.57
CA VAL A 98 8.95 -1.29 -4.56
C VAL A 98 9.57 -1.98 -5.79
N ALA A 99 10.89 -2.21 -5.78
CA ALA A 99 11.58 -2.77 -6.94
C ALA A 99 11.09 -4.18 -7.32
N ASN A 100 10.72 -4.98 -6.31
CA ASN A 100 10.20 -6.33 -6.53
C ASN A 100 8.83 -6.31 -7.24
N ASP A 101 7.93 -5.39 -6.84
CA ASP A 101 6.63 -5.22 -7.49
C ASP A 101 6.80 -4.80 -8.96
N ILE A 102 7.65 -3.80 -9.21
CA ILE A 102 7.94 -3.31 -10.57
C ILE A 102 8.50 -4.45 -11.44
N SER A 103 9.48 -5.20 -10.94
CA SER A 103 10.05 -6.35 -11.64
C SER A 103 9.00 -7.44 -11.93
N GLY A 104 8.11 -7.70 -10.97
CA GLY A 104 6.99 -8.62 -11.11
C GLY A 104 6.03 -8.19 -12.22
N TRP A 105 5.65 -6.92 -12.26
CA TRP A 105 4.73 -6.38 -13.28
C TRP A 105 5.35 -6.36 -14.68
N ILE A 106 6.64 -6.06 -14.81
CA ILE A 106 7.37 -6.18 -16.08
C ILE A 106 7.32 -7.63 -16.59
N THR A 107 7.57 -8.60 -15.70
CA THR A 107 7.54 -10.03 -16.04
C THR A 107 6.14 -10.47 -16.45
N LEU A 108 5.13 -10.07 -15.67
CA LEU A 108 3.72 -10.34 -15.97
C LEU A 108 3.30 -9.77 -17.33
N ALA A 109 3.66 -8.52 -17.62
CA ALA A 109 3.33 -7.84 -18.86
C ALA A 109 3.97 -8.49 -20.08
N ARG A 110 5.24 -8.92 -19.97
CA ARG A 110 5.91 -9.68 -21.04
C ARG A 110 5.25 -11.04 -21.29
N SER A 111 4.77 -11.69 -20.23
CA SER A 111 4.13 -13.01 -20.34
C SER A 111 2.69 -12.95 -20.84
N LYS A 112 1.92 -11.94 -20.44
CA LYS A 112 0.46 -11.87 -20.67
C LYS A 112 0.02 -10.77 -21.64
N GLY A 113 0.91 -9.86 -22.02
CA GLY A 113 0.58 -8.72 -22.89
C GLY A 113 -0.59 -7.91 -22.34
N ALA A 114 -1.66 -7.78 -23.14
CA ALA A 114 -2.91 -7.13 -22.72
C ALA A 114 -3.52 -7.75 -21.46
N GLY A 115 -3.41 -9.07 -21.29
CA GLY A 115 -3.95 -9.81 -20.14
C GLY A 115 -3.23 -9.57 -18.82
N ALA A 116 -2.14 -8.78 -18.81
CA ALA A 116 -1.55 -8.30 -17.56
C ALA A 116 -2.35 -7.16 -16.91
N MET A 117 -3.28 -6.54 -17.66
CA MET A 117 -4.19 -5.51 -17.17
C MET A 117 -3.48 -4.37 -16.40
N LEU A 118 -2.30 -3.95 -16.89
CA LEU A 118 -1.49 -2.93 -16.21
C LEU A 118 -2.23 -1.60 -15.98
N PRO A 119 -3.05 -1.08 -16.93
CA PRO A 119 -3.83 0.12 -16.66
C PRO A 119 -4.77 -0.03 -15.45
N GLN A 120 -5.50 -1.14 -15.37
CA GLN A 120 -6.42 -1.44 -14.27
C GLN A 120 -5.67 -1.66 -12.96
N LEU A 121 -4.53 -2.34 -13.01
CA LEU A 121 -3.66 -2.52 -11.85
C LEU A 121 -3.25 -1.19 -11.24
N PHE A 122 -2.76 -0.24 -12.04
CA PHE A 122 -2.35 1.07 -11.54
C PHE A 122 -3.53 1.90 -11.05
N ASP A 123 -4.68 1.78 -11.69
CA ASP A 123 -5.92 2.43 -11.23
C ASP A 123 -6.39 1.91 -9.86
N ALA A 124 -6.39 0.59 -9.67
CA ALA A 124 -6.72 -0.05 -8.41
C ALA A 124 -5.76 0.39 -7.29
N ILE A 125 -4.45 0.42 -7.56
CA ILE A 125 -3.45 0.88 -6.59
C ILE A 125 -3.70 2.34 -6.22
N ALA A 126 -3.81 3.23 -7.22
CA ALA A 126 -4.00 4.66 -6.95
C ALA A 126 -5.28 4.92 -6.14
N THR A 127 -6.37 4.25 -6.51
CA THR A 127 -7.66 4.40 -5.84
C THR A 127 -7.62 3.89 -4.41
N GLN A 128 -7.19 2.64 -4.19
CA GLN A 128 -7.18 2.01 -2.87
C GLN A 128 -6.26 2.73 -1.88
N TYR A 129 -5.05 3.10 -2.30
CA TYR A 129 -4.11 3.76 -1.40
C TYR A 129 -4.55 5.18 -1.05
N ARG A 130 -5.13 5.94 -1.98
CA ARG A 130 -5.72 7.26 -1.69
C ARG A 130 -6.91 7.18 -0.75
N GLN A 131 -7.79 6.18 -0.93
CA GLN A 131 -8.97 6.00 -0.09
C GLN A 131 -8.61 5.88 1.40
N VAL A 132 -7.46 5.28 1.72
CA VAL A 132 -7.04 5.03 3.11
C VAL A 132 -6.05 6.06 3.66
N GLU A 133 -5.64 7.09 2.90
CA GLU A 133 -4.71 8.12 3.39
C GLU A 133 -5.29 8.91 4.57
N LYS A 134 -6.62 9.06 4.60
CA LYS A 134 -7.36 9.78 5.64
C LYS A 134 -8.54 8.92 6.09
N PRO A 135 -8.32 7.92 6.96
CA PRO A 135 -9.39 7.07 7.43
C PRO A 135 -10.42 7.89 8.23
N ALA A 136 -11.70 7.60 8.04
CA ALA A 136 -12.79 8.29 8.73
C ALA A 136 -12.97 7.86 10.20
N ILE A 137 -12.51 6.64 10.53
CA ILE A 137 -12.64 6.01 11.83
C ILE A 137 -11.29 5.46 12.30
N SER A 138 -11.15 5.13 13.59
CA SER A 138 -9.92 4.54 14.13
C SER A 138 -9.68 3.14 13.56
N GLN A 139 -8.42 2.66 13.56
CA GLN A 139 -8.14 1.29 13.13
C GLN A 139 -8.79 0.24 14.05
N HIS A 140 -8.94 0.55 15.33
CA HIS A 140 -9.65 -0.33 16.25
C HIS A 140 -11.12 -0.46 15.85
N GLN A 141 -11.81 0.67 15.69
CA GLN A 141 -13.20 0.70 15.24
C GLN A 141 -13.37 0.03 13.87
N ALA A 142 -12.48 0.30 12.92
CA ALA A 142 -12.52 -0.30 11.59
C ALA A 142 -12.43 -1.84 11.62
N VAL A 143 -11.58 -2.40 12.49
CA VAL A 143 -11.48 -3.85 12.66
C VAL A 143 -12.75 -4.41 13.29
N GLN A 144 -13.30 -3.78 14.32
CA GLN A 144 -14.55 -4.24 14.94
C GLN A 144 -15.72 -4.20 13.95
N GLU A 145 -15.86 -3.12 13.18
CA GLU A 145 -16.89 -3.02 12.14
C GLU A 145 -16.70 -4.02 11.01
N LEU A 146 -15.46 -4.33 10.63
CA LEU A 146 -15.17 -5.37 9.63
C LEU A 146 -15.62 -6.76 10.11
N LEU A 147 -15.35 -7.12 11.36
CA LEU A 147 -15.77 -8.40 11.94
C LEU A 147 -17.30 -8.51 11.93
N ALA A 148 -17.99 -7.48 12.42
CA ALA A 148 -19.46 -7.45 12.48
C ALA A 148 -20.12 -7.46 11.09
N GLU A 149 -19.54 -6.76 10.11
CA GLU A 149 -20.07 -6.75 8.75
C GLU A 149 -19.92 -8.12 8.07
N LEU A 150 -18.79 -8.81 8.29
CA LEU A 150 -18.61 -10.15 7.74
C LEU A 150 -19.55 -11.18 8.38
N GLU A 151 -19.80 -11.10 9.69
CA GLU A 151 -20.84 -11.92 10.33
C GLU A 151 -22.22 -11.68 9.71
N THR A 152 -22.56 -10.42 9.40
CA THR A 152 -23.80 -10.06 8.72
C THR A 152 -23.86 -10.62 7.29
N ASP A 153 -22.71 -10.74 6.62
CA ASP A 153 -22.56 -11.33 5.29
C ASP A 153 -22.48 -12.89 5.31
N ASP A 154 -22.91 -13.54 6.40
CA ASP A 154 -22.89 -15.00 6.59
C ASP A 154 -21.47 -15.62 6.56
N TRP A 155 -20.46 -14.85 6.98
CA TRP A 155 -19.14 -15.39 7.24
C TRP A 155 -19.06 -16.02 8.62
N PHE A 156 -18.32 -17.12 8.71
CA PHE A 156 -17.95 -17.71 9.99
C PHE A 156 -16.76 -16.96 10.60
N VAL A 157 -17.05 -15.98 11.46
CA VAL A 157 -16.06 -15.13 12.12
C VAL A 157 -15.69 -15.71 13.49
N ILE A 158 -14.40 -15.75 13.78
CA ILE A 158 -13.86 -16.19 15.08
C ILE A 158 -12.88 -15.14 15.58
N ALA A 159 -13.23 -14.47 16.67
CA ALA A 159 -12.42 -13.41 17.28
C ALA A 159 -12.32 -13.52 18.82
N ASP A 160 -13.01 -14.50 19.40
CA ASP A 160 -13.18 -14.77 20.84
C ASP A 160 -12.37 -15.99 21.31
N SER A 161 -11.43 -16.43 20.49
CA SER A 161 -10.63 -17.62 20.76
C SER A 161 -9.15 -17.24 20.77
N ALA A 162 -8.52 -17.38 21.94
CA ALA A 162 -7.07 -17.31 22.06
C ALA A 162 -6.39 -18.57 21.50
N PHE A 163 -5.31 -18.37 20.75
CA PHE A 163 -4.44 -19.45 20.29
C PHE A 163 -3.00 -18.97 20.20
N SER A 164 -2.05 -19.85 20.52
CA SER A 164 -0.63 -19.51 20.62
C SER A 164 0.18 -20.06 19.46
N ASN A 165 1.36 -19.47 19.23
CA ASN A 165 2.33 -19.89 18.21
C ASN A 165 3.11 -21.17 18.61
N GLU A 166 2.66 -21.87 19.65
CA GLU A 166 3.30 -23.08 20.14
C GLU A 166 3.42 -24.11 19.01
N PRO A 167 4.61 -24.68 18.77
CA PRO A 167 4.98 -25.32 17.51
C PRO A 167 4.29 -26.66 17.22
N LYS A 168 3.24 -27.05 17.96
CA LYS A 168 2.79 -28.45 17.94
C LYS A 168 1.63 -28.80 17.04
N THR A 169 0.70 -27.92 16.66
CA THR A 169 -0.27 -28.21 15.57
C THR A 169 -1.03 -26.95 15.19
N LYS A 170 -1.10 -26.62 13.89
CA LYS A 170 -2.00 -25.58 13.39
C LYS A 170 -3.46 -25.89 13.77
N LEU A 171 -4.18 -24.91 14.32
CA LEU A 171 -5.57 -25.08 14.71
C LEU A 171 -6.41 -25.47 13.48
N LYS A 172 -7.24 -26.51 13.63
CA LYS A 172 -8.18 -26.95 12.61
C LYS A 172 -9.57 -26.51 13.03
N LEU A 173 -10.19 -25.66 12.21
CA LEU A 173 -11.56 -25.22 12.42
C LEU A 173 -12.51 -26.12 11.65
N ALA A 174 -13.64 -26.46 12.26
CA ALA A 174 -14.72 -27.22 11.64
C ALA A 174 -15.59 -26.28 10.77
N GLY A 175 -14.99 -25.65 9.75
CA GLY A 175 -15.73 -24.84 8.80
C GLY A 175 -16.32 -25.74 7.70
N ASN A 176 -17.65 -25.81 7.63
CA ASN A 176 -18.43 -26.63 6.69
C ASN A 176 -18.39 -26.09 5.22
N GLY A 177 -17.26 -25.55 4.78
CA GLY A 177 -17.08 -24.98 3.45
C GLY A 177 -17.49 -23.50 3.30
N GLN A 178 -18.08 -22.90 4.34
CA GLN A 178 -18.38 -21.47 4.40
C GLN A 178 -17.11 -20.61 4.42
N SER A 179 -17.22 -19.37 3.94
CA SER A 179 -16.17 -18.35 4.11
C SER A 179 -15.96 -18.08 5.59
N SER A 180 -14.70 -17.94 6.00
CA SER A 180 -14.35 -17.77 7.40
C SER A 180 -13.19 -16.80 7.58
N LEU A 181 -13.29 -16.02 8.66
CA LEU A 181 -12.26 -15.12 9.12
C LEU A 181 -11.93 -15.45 10.58
N VAL A 182 -10.64 -15.53 10.89
CA VAL A 182 -10.15 -15.84 12.23
C VAL A 182 -9.11 -14.81 12.64
N VAL A 183 -9.26 -14.28 13.85
CA VAL A 183 -8.27 -13.43 14.51
C VAL A 183 -8.07 -13.96 15.93
N CYS A 184 -6.84 -13.92 16.43
CA CYS A 184 -6.57 -14.34 17.80
C CYS A 184 -7.06 -13.29 18.79
N GLU A 185 -7.85 -13.70 19.78
CA GLU A 185 -8.36 -12.84 20.85
C GLU A 185 -7.22 -12.09 21.57
N ASP A 186 -6.16 -12.80 21.94
CA ASP A 186 -4.99 -12.20 22.59
C ASP A 186 -4.34 -11.11 21.71
N GLN A 187 -4.31 -11.31 20.40
CA GLN A 187 -3.74 -10.32 19.47
C GLN A 187 -4.66 -9.11 19.32
N LEU A 188 -5.98 -9.30 19.28
CA LEU A 188 -6.95 -8.20 19.30
C LEU A 188 -6.84 -7.37 20.57
N ALA A 189 -6.57 -7.99 21.72
CA ALA A 189 -6.39 -7.27 22.98
C ALA A 189 -5.01 -6.58 23.07
N GLN A 190 -3.92 -7.26 22.68
CA GLN A 190 -2.55 -6.82 22.96
C GLN A 190 -1.91 -5.98 21.85
N HIS A 191 -2.45 -6.01 20.63
CA HIS A 191 -1.88 -5.23 19.51
C HIS A 191 -2.44 -3.80 19.44
N PHE A 192 -3.42 -3.48 20.27
CA PHE A 192 -4.02 -2.15 20.34
C PHE A 192 -3.66 -1.46 21.65
N GLU A 193 -3.31 -0.18 21.54
CA GLU A 193 -3.21 0.75 22.67
C GLU A 193 -4.33 1.79 22.49
N GLY A 194 -5.48 1.54 23.13
CA GLY A 194 -6.72 2.25 22.85
C GLY A 194 -7.14 2.06 21.39
N ASP A 195 -7.34 3.16 20.66
CA ASP A 195 -7.76 3.15 19.26
C ASP A 195 -6.64 2.87 18.24
N LYS A 196 -5.39 2.79 18.70
CA LYS A 196 -4.21 2.71 17.85
C LYS A 196 -3.66 1.30 17.78
N LEU A 197 -3.56 0.77 16.56
CA LEU A 197 -2.82 -0.48 16.32
C LEU A 197 -1.32 -0.23 16.44
N THR A 198 -0.63 -0.94 17.33
CA THR A 198 0.81 -0.79 17.60
C THR A 198 1.66 -1.90 16.99
N LYS A 199 1.05 -3.07 16.71
CA LYS A 199 1.68 -4.20 16.03
C LYS A 199 0.78 -4.70 14.92
N ALA A 200 1.35 -5.22 13.83
CA ALA A 200 0.54 -5.79 12.75
C ALA A 200 -0.39 -6.88 13.27
N LEU A 201 -1.66 -6.86 12.87
CA LEU A 201 -2.68 -7.82 13.27
C LEU A 201 -2.77 -8.93 12.21
N PRO A 202 -2.41 -10.17 12.53
CA PRO A 202 -2.62 -11.31 11.64
C PRO A 202 -4.10 -11.66 11.56
N ILE A 203 -4.59 -11.82 10.33
CA ILE A 203 -5.95 -12.27 10.04
C ILE A 203 -5.86 -13.50 9.14
N TYR A 204 -6.62 -14.54 9.48
CA TYR A 204 -6.65 -15.78 8.71
C TYR A 204 -7.97 -15.88 7.95
N VAL A 205 -7.89 -15.97 6.63
CA VAL A 205 -9.06 -15.94 5.74
C VAL A 205 -9.11 -17.22 4.90
N ARG A 206 -10.32 -17.76 4.75
CA ARG A 206 -10.67 -18.81 3.80
C ARG A 206 -11.97 -18.43 3.12
N GLY A 207 -12.07 -18.61 1.80
CA GLY A 207 -13.27 -18.25 1.03
C GLY A 207 -13.00 -17.10 0.08
N ASP A 208 -13.96 -16.19 -0.06
CA ASP A 208 -13.88 -15.05 -0.99
C ASP A 208 -12.97 -13.93 -0.45
N GLU A 209 -11.68 -14.04 -0.77
CA GLU A 209 -10.66 -13.06 -0.39
C GLU A 209 -10.94 -11.66 -0.96
N LYS A 210 -11.58 -11.55 -2.13
CA LYS A 210 -11.89 -10.25 -2.74
C LYS A 210 -12.99 -9.55 -1.97
N HIS A 211 -14.04 -10.27 -1.57
CA HIS A 211 -15.09 -9.74 -0.71
C HIS A 211 -14.51 -9.25 0.62
N PHE A 212 -13.67 -10.07 1.28
CA PHE A 212 -12.96 -9.66 2.50
C PHE A 212 -12.14 -8.37 2.31
N ALA A 213 -11.33 -8.29 1.26
CA ALA A 213 -10.51 -7.11 0.99
C ALA A 213 -11.34 -5.86 0.69
N GLN A 214 -12.46 -6.01 -0.01
CA GLN A 214 -13.40 -4.91 -0.27
C GLN A 214 -14.00 -4.39 1.03
N LYS A 215 -14.52 -5.28 1.89
CA LYS A 215 -15.07 -4.87 3.19
C LYS A 215 -14.04 -4.21 4.09
N ALA A 216 -12.80 -4.70 4.09
CA ALA A 216 -11.72 -4.05 4.82
C ALA A 216 -11.44 -2.65 4.28
N LEU A 217 -11.35 -2.49 2.96
CA LEU A 217 -11.12 -1.21 2.30
C LEU A 217 -12.24 -0.19 2.59
N ASP A 218 -13.50 -0.65 2.60
CA ASP A 218 -14.66 0.19 2.90
C ASP A 218 -14.60 0.79 4.32
N LYS A 219 -13.90 0.12 5.25
CA LYS A 219 -13.59 0.63 6.61
C LYS A 219 -12.26 1.39 6.71
N GLY A 220 -11.60 1.64 5.59
CA GLY A 220 -10.32 2.35 5.56
C GLY A 220 -9.11 1.48 5.94
N LEU A 221 -9.20 0.15 5.81
CA LEU A 221 -8.11 -0.79 6.09
C LEU A 221 -7.48 -1.31 4.80
N LEU A 222 -6.16 -1.34 4.75
CA LEU A 222 -5.43 -2.14 3.76
C LEU A 222 -4.99 -3.46 4.37
N VAL A 223 -5.14 -4.52 3.60
CA VAL A 223 -4.69 -5.87 3.97
C VAL A 223 -3.59 -6.31 3.02
N SER A 224 -2.44 -6.71 3.55
CA SER A 224 -1.36 -7.30 2.75
C SER A 224 -1.28 -8.80 2.97
N PRO A 225 -0.71 -9.58 2.04
CA PRO A 225 -0.35 -10.96 2.32
C PRO A 225 0.53 -11.07 3.57
N GLY A 226 0.38 -12.16 4.31
CA GLY A 226 1.23 -12.54 5.43
C GLY A 226 2.04 -13.80 5.14
N ASN A 227 2.95 -14.14 6.06
CA ASN A 227 3.82 -15.29 5.85
C ASN A 227 3.09 -16.63 6.06
N LYS A 228 2.94 -17.40 4.98
CA LYS A 228 2.32 -18.74 5.00
C LYS A 228 2.99 -19.72 5.98
N LYS A 229 4.30 -19.58 6.22
CA LYS A 229 5.06 -20.45 7.14
C LYS A 229 4.69 -20.21 8.60
N THR A 230 4.28 -19.00 8.95
CA THR A 230 3.87 -18.61 10.31
C THR A 230 2.36 -18.66 10.50
N SER A 231 1.61 -19.18 9.52
CA SER A 231 0.16 -19.34 9.62
C SER A 231 -0.23 -20.34 10.70
N MET A 232 -1.07 -19.91 11.65
CA MET A 232 -1.50 -20.69 12.82
C MET A 232 -2.73 -21.56 12.55
N ILE A 233 -3.48 -21.26 11.48
CA ILE A 233 -4.75 -21.92 11.17
C ILE A 233 -4.60 -22.76 9.90
N LYS A 234 -5.07 -24.01 9.93
CA LYS A 234 -5.07 -24.87 8.74
C LYS A 234 -6.04 -24.34 7.69
N HIS A 235 -5.67 -24.49 6.41
CA HIS A 235 -6.51 -24.16 5.25
C HIS A 235 -6.89 -22.67 5.08
N HIS A 236 -6.29 -21.77 5.87
CA HIS A 236 -6.48 -20.34 5.73
C HIS A 236 -5.23 -19.69 5.15
N LYS A 237 -5.43 -18.66 4.33
CA LYS A 237 -4.38 -17.70 3.97
C LYS A 237 -4.21 -16.71 5.10
N THR A 238 -3.00 -16.19 5.27
CA THR A 238 -2.71 -15.17 6.26
C THR A 238 -2.64 -13.82 5.57
N TYR A 239 -3.31 -12.84 6.15
CA TYR A 239 -3.22 -11.43 5.81
C TYR A 239 -2.76 -10.65 7.03
N LEU A 240 -2.29 -9.43 6.79
CA LEU A 240 -1.84 -8.51 7.82
C LEU A 240 -2.57 -7.18 7.66
N ILE A 241 -3.10 -6.66 8.76
CA ILE A 241 -3.41 -5.24 8.90
C ILE A 241 -2.23 -4.60 9.62
N ALA A 242 -1.60 -3.61 8.99
CA ALA A 242 -0.44 -2.94 9.57
C ALA A 242 -0.84 -1.65 10.33
N PRO A 243 -0.06 -1.24 11.34
CA PRO A 243 -0.22 0.07 11.99
C PRO A 243 -0.27 1.22 10.98
N ASN A 244 -1.29 2.07 11.06
CA ASN A 244 -1.55 3.20 10.17
C ASN A 244 -1.56 2.82 8.67
N ASN A 245 -1.99 1.60 8.35
CA ASN A 245 -1.92 1.01 7.01
C ASN A 245 -0.50 0.99 6.40
N GLN A 246 0.58 1.12 7.19
CA GLN A 246 1.95 1.15 6.66
C GLN A 246 2.40 -0.27 6.29
N LEU A 247 2.18 -0.65 5.03
CA LEU A 247 2.48 -2.00 4.55
C LEU A 247 3.96 -2.17 4.23
N GLY A 248 4.40 -3.42 4.11
CA GLY A 248 5.72 -3.78 3.58
C GLY A 248 5.67 -4.34 2.15
N GLU A 249 4.47 -4.58 1.62
CA GLU A 249 4.20 -5.18 0.32
C GLU A 249 2.80 -4.76 -0.17
N LEU A 250 2.50 -5.06 -1.44
CA LEU A 250 1.27 -4.63 -2.08
C LEU A 250 0.05 -5.21 -1.35
N CYS A 251 -0.94 -4.36 -1.08
CA CYS A 251 -2.21 -4.81 -0.54
C CYS A 251 -2.93 -5.78 -1.50
N LEU A 252 -3.86 -6.56 -0.97
CA LEU A 252 -4.79 -7.30 -1.80
C LEU A 252 -5.69 -6.31 -2.54
N LEU A 253 -5.57 -6.31 -3.87
CA LEU A 253 -6.33 -5.40 -4.72
C LEU A 253 -7.75 -5.94 -4.97
N VAL A 254 -8.74 -5.07 -4.85
CA VAL A 254 -10.18 -5.41 -4.92
C VAL A 254 -10.71 -5.36 -6.36
N SER A 255 -10.09 -4.57 -7.22
CA SER A 255 -10.55 -4.30 -8.60
C SER A 255 -9.47 -4.58 -9.65
N ILE A 256 -9.11 -5.86 -9.82
CA ILE A 256 -8.30 -6.36 -10.95
C ILE A 256 -8.78 -7.72 -11.45
#